data_AF-Q5EI73-F1
#
_entry.id   AF-Q5EI73-F1
#
_cell.length_a   1.000
_cell.length_b   1.000
_cell.length_c   1.000
_cell.angle_alpha   90.00
_cell.angle_beta   90.00
_cell.angle_gamma   90.00
#
_symmetry.space_group_name_H-M   'P 1'
#
loop_
_entity.id
_entity.type
_entity.pdbx_description
1 polymer ?
#
loop_
_entity_poly.entity_id
_entity_poly.type
_entity_poly.pdbx_seq_one_letter_code
_entity_poly.pdbx_strand_id
1 'polypeptide(L)'
;MENRCLYAYKKKFGVSYPENLDDEQFEPLNNVMLNMMEQKNFVIEIKDLEEDAKKYLIDEKGDIKNKEKISLINTYYSDRERMLFCLLSSLIEKKEYSFEGYIICSYVIKMNSSYYSAWVYRRKCLKKLNLNLLNDLKFTKYIISDNIKSFQSWFHRRWLIEYIYKMNYRKKNNQRNNECNYNIYIEEGKNIDNKNENLNEYNIDMENNYISSFDDEKNFISSEEEMNSNSSYNIHDNFYNDDDGFISNCDDTDFEEGQENNRNNIYIYEELGNIINNNIFFKNSLLPNEIINIDNFLYEELLYNNCDIFIDMKNYNSWATKTWLIDKFNILQNEYICKKHNIILHEFCFINYLLTIDIYNNSLWVYRYFILNKLSYFHDLAKMQKEIYFCFTYANQFYDNQAIFNYFIHMVFLYIKLYQNASQIKQKNTELNIQCEKKEETYKHDERNIFQIPLVNYIKNELIKIQHKSKFVLVFLSQLYSYNGSYDDEIECYRYLQKYDDFNEHVWKDRIECVQKRLKI
;
A
#
# COMPACT_ATOMS: atom_id res chain seq x y z
N MET A 1 25.60 -10.48 -9.36
CA MET A 1 25.04 -11.21 -8.19
C MET A 1 23.53 -10.98 -8.13
N GLU A 2 22.88 -10.69 -9.28
CA GLU A 2 21.51 -10.23 -9.29
C GLU A 2 20.54 -11.26 -8.72
N ASN A 3 19.87 -10.80 -7.68
CA ASN A 3 18.59 -11.27 -7.19
C ASN A 3 18.37 -12.79 -7.00
N ARG A 4 19.38 -13.45 -6.41
CA ARG A 4 19.25 -14.81 -5.86
C ARG A 4 18.03 -14.98 -4.94
N CYS A 5 17.68 -13.94 -4.16
CA CYS A 5 16.50 -13.94 -3.28
C CYS A 5 15.19 -13.94 -4.07
N LEU A 6 15.06 -13.07 -5.08
CA LEU A 6 13.93 -13.08 -6.01
C LEU A 6 13.77 -14.43 -6.70
N TYR A 7 14.87 -15.01 -7.23
CA TYR A 7 14.82 -16.31 -7.89
C TYR A 7 14.40 -17.45 -6.94
N ALA A 8 14.94 -17.47 -5.72
CA ALA A 8 14.54 -18.44 -4.69
C ALA A 8 13.06 -18.29 -4.32
N TYR A 9 12.55 -17.06 -4.24
CA TYR A 9 11.14 -16.78 -3.95
C TYR A 9 10.22 -17.19 -5.13
N LYS A 10 10.52 -16.74 -6.36
CA LYS A 10 9.84 -17.14 -7.61
C LYS A 10 9.72 -18.66 -7.69
N LYS A 11 10.84 -19.39 -7.48
CA LYS A 11 10.88 -20.86 -7.52
C LYS A 11 10.08 -21.51 -6.39
N LYS A 12 10.13 -20.98 -5.17
CA LYS A 12 9.41 -21.54 -4.01
C LYS A 12 7.88 -21.42 -4.13
N PHE A 13 7.39 -20.33 -4.72
CA PHE A 13 5.96 -20.01 -4.80
C PHE A 13 5.36 -20.12 -6.20
N GLY A 14 6.13 -20.56 -7.20
CA GLY A 14 5.65 -20.74 -8.58
C GLY A 14 5.32 -19.42 -9.31
N VAL A 15 5.85 -18.28 -8.86
CA VAL A 15 5.47 -16.96 -9.37
C VAL A 15 6.13 -16.70 -10.72
N SER A 16 5.32 -16.63 -11.78
CA SER A 16 5.73 -16.22 -13.12
C SER A 16 5.92 -14.70 -13.20
N TYR A 17 6.91 -14.17 -12.47
CA TYR A 17 7.22 -12.75 -12.46
C TYR A 17 7.85 -12.33 -13.80
N PRO A 18 7.21 -11.44 -14.58
CA PRO A 18 7.61 -11.16 -15.96
C PRO A 18 8.88 -10.32 -16.03
N GLU A 19 9.90 -10.90 -16.65
CA GLU A 19 11.13 -10.20 -17.08
C GLU A 19 10.95 -9.62 -18.49
N ASN A 20 10.25 -10.35 -19.37
CA ASN A 20 9.83 -9.93 -20.70
C ASN A 20 8.31 -9.99 -20.84
N LEU A 21 7.78 -9.30 -21.86
CA LEU A 21 6.35 -9.23 -22.14
C LEU A 21 5.96 -10.08 -23.36
N ASP A 22 6.81 -10.09 -24.39
CA ASP A 22 6.87 -11.04 -25.50
C ASP A 22 8.38 -11.32 -25.79
N ASP A 23 8.72 -12.43 -26.47
CA ASP A 23 10.12 -12.80 -26.76
C ASP A 23 10.80 -11.90 -27.81
N GLU A 24 10.00 -11.23 -28.64
CA GLU A 24 10.45 -10.12 -29.47
C GLU A 24 10.19 -8.80 -28.73
N GLN A 25 11.22 -7.98 -28.62
CA GLN A 25 11.16 -6.69 -27.91
C GLN A 25 10.10 -5.78 -28.55
N PHE A 26 9.62 -4.77 -27.81
CA PHE A 26 8.80 -3.68 -28.37
C PHE A 26 9.65 -2.82 -29.35
N GLU A 27 10.04 -3.40 -30.49
CA GLU A 27 10.69 -2.63 -31.55
C GLU A 27 9.72 -1.54 -32.04
N PRO A 28 10.24 -0.33 -32.35
CA PRO A 28 9.40 0.75 -32.83
C PRO A 28 8.71 0.33 -34.13
N LEU A 29 7.38 0.45 -34.16
CA LEU A 29 6.51 0.21 -35.32
C LEU A 29 6.75 1.24 -36.44
N ASN A 30 7.94 1.23 -37.03
CA ASN A 30 8.38 2.28 -37.94
C ASN A 30 7.51 2.31 -39.20
N ASN A 31 7.44 1.22 -39.97
CA ASN A 31 6.80 1.29 -41.29
C ASN A 31 5.27 1.14 -41.20
N VAL A 32 4.76 0.34 -40.26
CA VAL A 32 3.32 0.01 -40.22
C VAL A 32 2.47 1.15 -39.66
N MET A 33 2.91 1.82 -38.58
CA MET A 33 2.17 2.97 -38.04
C MET A 33 2.28 4.22 -38.93
N LEU A 34 3.43 4.46 -39.58
CA LEU A 34 3.59 5.58 -40.53
C LEU A 34 2.67 5.44 -41.75
N ASN A 35 2.57 4.25 -42.36
CA ASN A 35 1.69 4.05 -43.51
C ASN A 35 0.20 4.24 -43.16
N MET A 36 -0.23 3.89 -41.95
CA MET A 36 -1.60 4.15 -41.46
C MET A 36 -1.93 5.65 -41.37
N MET A 37 -0.93 6.50 -41.10
CA MET A 37 -1.13 7.95 -40.97
C MET A 37 -1.38 8.63 -42.32
N GLU A 38 -0.83 8.12 -43.42
CA GLU A 38 -1.09 8.68 -44.75
C GLU A 38 -2.56 8.47 -45.21
N GLN A 39 -3.22 7.41 -44.69
CA GLN A 39 -4.59 7.05 -45.08
C GLN A 39 -5.67 7.75 -44.26
N LYS A 40 -5.32 8.31 -43.09
CA LYS A 40 -6.22 9.08 -42.24
C LYS A 40 -5.86 10.55 -42.33
N ASN A 41 -6.87 11.42 -42.48
CA ASN A 41 -6.70 12.87 -42.32
C ASN A 41 -6.50 13.24 -40.82
N PHE A 42 -5.49 12.64 -40.19
CA PHE A 42 -4.85 13.24 -39.03
C PHE A 42 -4.19 14.52 -39.51
N VAL A 43 -4.83 15.66 -39.21
CA VAL A 43 -4.16 16.96 -39.18
C VAL A 43 -3.21 16.96 -37.98
N ILE A 44 -2.14 16.15 -38.08
CA ILE A 44 -0.88 16.49 -37.45
C ILE A 44 -0.38 17.64 -38.31
N GLU A 45 -0.36 18.86 -37.76
CA GLU A 45 0.37 19.93 -38.41
C GLU A 45 1.88 19.63 -38.30
N ILE A 46 2.36 18.81 -39.23
CA ILE A 46 3.80 18.61 -39.52
C ILE A 46 4.47 19.95 -39.86
N LYS A 47 3.69 21.02 -40.10
CA LYS A 47 4.15 22.41 -40.05
C LYS A 47 4.96 22.72 -38.79
N ASP A 48 4.57 22.27 -37.60
CA ASP A 48 5.32 22.56 -36.36
C ASP A 48 6.76 22.04 -36.41
N LEU A 49 7.02 20.91 -37.09
CA LEU A 49 8.38 20.36 -37.24
C LEU A 49 9.27 21.24 -38.12
N GLU A 50 8.75 21.74 -39.24
CA GLU A 50 9.50 22.66 -40.11
C GLU A 50 9.52 24.11 -39.58
N GLU A 51 8.45 24.57 -38.95
CA GLU A 51 8.33 25.93 -38.41
C GLU A 51 9.14 26.08 -37.11
N ASP A 52 9.21 25.07 -36.23
CA ASP A 52 10.18 25.06 -35.13
C ASP A 52 11.62 25.08 -35.66
N ALA A 53 11.95 24.31 -36.70
CA ALA A 53 13.29 24.38 -37.31
C ALA A 53 13.58 25.78 -37.88
N LYS A 54 12.57 26.44 -38.47
CA LYS A 54 12.67 27.82 -39.00
C LYS A 54 12.69 28.89 -37.89
N LYS A 55 12.17 28.64 -36.68
CA LYS A 55 12.24 29.58 -35.52
C LYS A 55 13.67 29.90 -35.08
N TYR A 56 14.65 29.04 -35.38
CA TYR A 56 16.06 29.24 -35.00
C TYR A 56 16.93 29.88 -36.09
N LEU A 57 16.35 30.28 -37.24
CA LEU A 57 17.06 31.05 -38.26
C LEU A 57 17.19 32.52 -37.81
N ILE A 58 18.40 32.89 -37.42
CA ILE A 58 18.79 34.28 -37.11
C ILE A 58 18.68 35.10 -38.40
N ASP A 59 17.93 36.21 -38.37
CA ASP A 59 17.85 37.12 -39.51
C ASP A 59 19.16 37.92 -39.68
N GLU A 60 19.44 38.49 -40.85
CA GLU A 60 20.71 39.20 -41.14
C GLU A 60 21.04 40.39 -40.21
N LYS A 61 20.12 40.77 -39.32
CA LYS A 61 20.25 41.82 -38.31
C LYS A 61 20.42 41.31 -36.86
N GLY A 62 20.36 40.00 -36.62
CA GLY A 62 20.56 39.39 -35.30
C GLY A 62 19.31 39.24 -34.43
N ASP A 63 18.13 39.63 -34.90
CA ASP A 63 16.86 39.53 -34.14
C ASP A 63 16.14 38.18 -34.35
N ILE A 64 15.57 37.65 -33.26
CA ILE A 64 14.77 36.42 -33.24
C ILE A 64 13.34 36.72 -33.71
N LYS A 65 12.91 36.10 -34.82
CA LYS A 65 11.65 36.46 -35.51
C LYS A 65 10.36 36.18 -34.74
N ASN A 66 10.32 35.18 -33.85
CA ASN A 66 9.11 34.80 -33.10
C ASN A 66 9.35 34.89 -31.58
N LYS A 67 8.68 35.85 -30.92
CA LYS A 67 8.64 35.96 -29.44
C LYS A 67 7.59 35.07 -28.78
N GLU A 68 6.73 34.41 -29.56
CA GLU A 68 5.67 33.55 -29.03
C GLU A 68 6.24 32.22 -28.53
N LYS A 69 6.31 32.10 -27.20
CA LYS A 69 6.80 30.96 -26.44
C LYS A 69 8.20 30.48 -26.86
N ILE A 70 9.23 31.19 -26.37
CA ILE A 70 10.55 30.59 -26.16
C ILE A 70 10.35 29.39 -25.22
N SER A 71 10.48 28.17 -25.75
CA SER A 71 10.53 26.97 -24.92
C SER A 71 11.89 26.90 -24.23
N LEU A 72 11.92 27.31 -22.97
CA LEU A 72 13.15 27.43 -22.17
C LEU A 72 13.82 26.09 -21.87
N ILE A 73 13.07 24.98 -21.96
CA ILE A 73 13.54 23.62 -21.67
C ILE A 73 12.99 22.68 -22.76
N ASN A 74 13.62 22.69 -23.93
CA ASN A 74 13.33 21.71 -24.98
C ASN A 74 14.09 20.41 -24.73
N THR A 75 13.35 19.31 -24.58
CA THR A 75 13.90 17.95 -24.59
C THR A 75 14.08 17.49 -26.03
N TYR A 76 15.28 17.05 -26.38
CA TYR A 76 15.56 16.45 -27.70
C TYR A 76 15.03 15.01 -27.74
N TYR A 77 13.82 14.86 -28.27
CA TYR A 77 13.24 13.57 -28.65
C TYR A 77 13.65 13.19 -30.09
N SER A 78 13.79 11.91 -30.37
CA SER A 78 13.86 11.41 -31.75
C SER A 78 12.54 11.66 -32.49
N ASP A 79 12.58 11.72 -33.82
CA ASP A 79 11.39 11.95 -34.65
C ASP A 79 10.28 10.92 -34.38
N ARG A 80 10.66 9.67 -34.08
CA ARG A 80 9.76 8.56 -33.72
C ARG A 80 9.04 8.82 -32.40
N GLU A 81 9.75 9.29 -31.38
CA GLU A 81 9.17 9.65 -30.09
C GLU A 81 8.25 10.86 -30.24
N ARG A 82 8.70 11.93 -30.93
CA ARG A 82 7.86 13.11 -31.22
C ARG A 82 6.55 12.69 -31.90
N MET A 83 6.62 11.85 -32.92
CA MET A 83 5.46 11.32 -33.63
C MET A 83 4.49 10.58 -32.69
N LEU A 84 4.97 9.64 -31.87
CA LEU A 84 4.13 8.89 -30.93
C LEU A 84 3.48 9.79 -29.85
N PHE A 85 4.21 10.78 -29.33
CA PHE A 85 3.64 11.77 -28.41
C PHE A 85 2.58 12.66 -29.09
N CYS A 86 2.79 13.09 -30.33
CA CYS A 86 1.83 13.91 -31.09
C CYS A 86 0.54 13.14 -31.42
N LEU A 87 0.67 11.89 -31.88
CA LEU A 87 -0.48 10.99 -32.10
C LEU A 87 -1.33 10.82 -30.86
N LEU A 88 -0.70 10.46 -29.75
CA LEU A 88 -1.41 10.24 -28.50
C LEU A 88 -2.09 11.53 -28.01
N SER A 89 -1.44 12.68 -28.19
CA SER A 89 -2.03 13.99 -27.87
C SER A 89 -3.28 14.26 -28.71
N SER A 90 -3.24 14.04 -30.03
CA SER A 90 -4.40 14.21 -30.90
C SER A 90 -5.57 13.28 -30.53
N LEU A 91 -5.29 12.02 -30.19
CA LEU A 91 -6.32 11.07 -29.72
C LEU A 91 -6.92 11.47 -28.37
N ILE A 92 -6.11 12.00 -27.45
CA ILE A 92 -6.55 12.53 -26.15
C ILE A 92 -7.45 13.75 -26.34
N GLU A 93 -7.05 14.71 -27.18
CA GLU A 93 -7.80 15.94 -27.46
C GLU A 93 -9.17 15.66 -28.10
N LYS A 94 -9.19 14.80 -29.13
CA LYS A 94 -10.43 14.38 -29.79
C LYS A 94 -11.30 13.45 -28.93
N LYS A 95 -10.77 12.93 -27.82
CA LYS A 95 -11.39 11.90 -26.97
C LYS A 95 -11.79 10.64 -27.78
N GLU A 96 -10.98 10.30 -28.78
CA GLU A 96 -11.14 9.10 -29.60
C GLU A 96 -10.46 7.92 -28.88
N TYR A 97 -11.22 6.89 -28.52
CA TYR A 97 -10.71 5.72 -27.78
C TYR A 97 -10.75 4.49 -28.68
N SER A 98 -9.64 4.24 -29.38
CA SER A 98 -9.50 3.15 -30.36
C SER A 98 -8.47 2.10 -29.89
N PHE A 99 -8.48 0.93 -30.53
CA PHE A 99 -7.47 -0.10 -30.27
C PHE A 99 -6.08 0.34 -30.75
N GLU A 100 -6.02 1.10 -31.84
CA GLU A 100 -4.82 1.82 -32.31
C GLU A 100 -4.25 2.73 -31.21
N GLY A 101 -5.09 3.55 -30.56
CA GLY A 101 -4.68 4.38 -29.43
C GLY A 101 -4.20 3.57 -28.22
N TYR A 102 -4.81 2.41 -27.96
CA TYR A 102 -4.33 1.47 -26.95
C TYR A 102 -2.92 0.93 -27.26
N ILE A 103 -2.63 0.63 -28.53
CA ILE A 103 -1.27 0.29 -28.98
C ILE A 103 -0.32 1.48 -28.78
N ILE A 104 -0.66 2.66 -29.32
CA ILE A 104 0.18 3.88 -29.25
C ILE A 104 0.50 4.24 -27.79
N CYS A 105 -0.48 4.26 -26.89
CA CYS A 105 -0.22 4.55 -25.49
C CYS A 105 0.64 3.49 -24.79
N SER A 106 0.64 2.22 -25.26
CA SER A 106 1.54 1.17 -24.76
C SER A 106 3.01 1.50 -25.05
N TYR A 107 3.32 1.90 -26.30
CA TYR A 107 4.67 2.32 -26.69
C TYR A 107 5.09 3.60 -25.97
N VAL A 108 4.21 4.59 -25.88
CA VAL A 108 4.48 5.84 -25.16
C VAL A 108 4.74 5.60 -23.67
N ILE A 109 4.01 4.68 -23.03
CA ILE A 109 4.26 4.27 -21.64
C ILE A 109 5.60 3.52 -21.52
N LYS A 110 5.99 2.70 -22.49
CA LYS A 110 7.30 2.03 -22.49
C LYS A 110 8.46 3.01 -22.66
N MET A 111 8.28 4.09 -23.42
CA MET A 111 9.25 5.17 -23.59
C MET A 111 9.32 6.09 -22.36
N ASN A 112 8.18 6.48 -21.80
CA ASN A 112 8.07 7.32 -20.61
C ASN A 112 6.95 6.81 -19.71
N SER A 113 7.30 5.88 -18.82
CA SER A 113 6.33 5.27 -17.89
C SER A 113 5.80 6.23 -16.83
N SER A 114 6.35 7.45 -16.72
CA SER A 114 5.83 8.51 -15.85
C SER A 114 4.80 9.42 -16.55
N TYR A 115 4.52 9.23 -17.85
CA TYR A 115 3.58 10.09 -18.57
C TYR A 115 2.11 9.80 -18.19
N TYR A 116 1.62 10.54 -17.19
CA TYR A 116 0.28 10.40 -16.61
C TYR A 116 -0.87 10.33 -17.64
N SER A 117 -0.87 11.21 -18.64
CA SER A 117 -1.96 11.29 -19.62
C SER A 117 -2.09 10.00 -20.46
N ALA A 118 -0.97 9.32 -20.74
CA ALA A 118 -0.98 8.04 -21.43
C ALA A 118 -1.67 6.93 -20.61
N TRP A 119 -1.43 6.89 -19.29
CA TRP A 119 -2.11 5.96 -18.39
C TRP A 119 -3.60 6.27 -18.22
N VAL A 120 -3.98 7.55 -18.13
CA VAL A 120 -5.41 7.96 -18.11
C VAL A 120 -6.11 7.52 -19.39
N TYR A 121 -5.49 7.78 -20.54
CA TYR A 121 -6.01 7.38 -21.85
C TYR A 121 -6.14 5.85 -21.94
N ARG A 122 -5.11 5.10 -21.52
CA ARG A 122 -5.12 3.63 -21.44
C ARG A 122 -6.33 3.10 -20.64
N ARG A 123 -6.59 3.64 -19.44
CA ARG A 123 -7.75 3.23 -18.62
C ARG A 123 -9.08 3.44 -19.35
N LYS A 124 -9.22 4.52 -20.11
CA LYS A 124 -10.43 4.79 -20.92
C LYS A 124 -10.57 3.81 -22.09
N CYS A 125 -9.48 3.47 -22.78
CA CYS A 125 -9.49 2.40 -23.78
C CYS A 125 -9.89 1.04 -23.21
N LEU A 126 -9.31 0.63 -22.06
CA LEU A 126 -9.65 -0.65 -21.41
C LEU A 126 -11.15 -0.79 -21.12
N LYS A 127 -11.77 0.27 -20.58
CA LYS A 127 -13.22 0.33 -20.33
C LYS A 127 -14.01 0.28 -21.64
N LYS A 128 -13.84 1.28 -22.52
CA LYS A 128 -14.72 1.48 -23.69
C LYS A 128 -14.65 0.34 -24.71
N LEU A 129 -13.51 -0.33 -24.82
CA LEU A 129 -13.28 -1.45 -25.73
C LEU A 129 -13.46 -2.82 -25.03
N ASN A 130 -13.69 -2.85 -23.71
CA ASN A 130 -13.80 -4.06 -22.89
C ASN A 130 -12.65 -5.06 -23.13
N LEU A 131 -11.41 -4.55 -23.03
CA LEU A 131 -10.18 -5.32 -23.23
C LEU A 131 -9.86 -6.20 -22.02
N ASN A 132 -9.00 -7.20 -22.21
CA ASN A 132 -8.61 -8.15 -21.18
C ASN A 132 -7.77 -7.48 -20.07
N LEU A 133 -8.35 -7.34 -18.88
CA LEU A 133 -7.78 -6.67 -17.72
C LEU A 133 -6.60 -7.45 -17.10
N LEU A 134 -6.65 -8.78 -17.14
CA LEU A 134 -5.57 -9.64 -16.64
C LEU A 134 -4.33 -9.56 -17.54
N ASN A 135 -4.56 -9.44 -18.85
CA ASN A 135 -3.49 -9.17 -19.81
C ASN A 135 -2.88 -7.78 -19.58
N ASP A 136 -3.69 -6.75 -19.36
CA ASP A 136 -3.19 -5.41 -19.01
C ASP A 136 -2.42 -5.38 -17.68
N LEU A 137 -2.81 -6.22 -16.73
CA LEU A 137 -2.08 -6.40 -15.47
C LEU A 137 -0.71 -7.05 -15.67
N LYS A 138 -0.53 -7.95 -16.66
CA LYS A 138 0.79 -8.44 -17.07
C LYS A 138 1.66 -7.31 -17.63
N PHE A 139 1.10 -6.47 -18.50
CA PHE A 139 1.80 -5.26 -19.02
C PHE A 139 2.21 -4.33 -17.88
N THR A 140 1.31 -4.08 -16.94
CA THR A 140 1.58 -3.20 -15.81
C THR A 140 2.70 -3.75 -14.91
N LYS A 141 2.71 -5.05 -14.65
CA LYS A 141 3.80 -5.73 -13.91
C LYS A 141 5.14 -5.62 -14.64
N TYR A 142 5.16 -5.77 -15.96
CA TYR A 142 6.36 -5.58 -16.78
C TYR A 142 6.88 -4.13 -16.75
N ILE A 143 6.01 -3.13 -16.84
CA ILE A 143 6.42 -1.71 -16.72
C ILE A 143 6.93 -1.39 -15.29
N ILE A 144 6.42 -2.08 -14.26
CA ILE A 144 6.95 -1.99 -12.89
C ILE A 144 8.31 -2.69 -12.76
N SER A 145 8.53 -3.86 -13.38
CA SER A 145 9.83 -4.55 -13.32
C SER A 145 10.92 -3.80 -14.08
N ASP A 146 10.55 -3.10 -15.15
CA ASP A 146 11.42 -2.23 -15.96
C ASP A 146 11.70 -0.86 -15.29
N ASN A 147 10.67 -0.21 -14.73
CA ASN A 147 10.82 1.04 -13.97
C ASN A 147 9.97 1.04 -12.69
N ILE A 148 10.53 0.43 -11.64
CA ILE A 148 9.91 0.30 -10.31
C ILE A 148 9.70 1.65 -9.59
N LYS A 149 10.23 2.76 -10.13
CA LYS A 149 10.09 4.11 -9.57
C LYS A 149 8.98 4.94 -10.24
N SER A 150 8.35 4.46 -11.31
CA SER A 150 7.18 5.15 -11.91
C SER A 150 5.98 5.09 -10.97
N PHE A 151 5.56 6.24 -10.42
CA PHE A 151 4.35 6.32 -9.62
C PHE A 151 3.10 5.90 -10.40
N GLN A 152 3.05 6.22 -11.70
CA GLN A 152 1.89 6.03 -12.55
C GLN A 152 1.64 4.54 -12.87
N SER A 153 2.68 3.71 -12.99
CA SER A 153 2.53 2.26 -13.18
C SER A 153 1.98 1.58 -11.93
N TRP A 154 2.46 1.97 -10.74
CA TRP A 154 1.92 1.53 -9.44
C TRP A 154 0.47 1.97 -9.24
N PHE A 155 0.15 3.23 -9.55
CA PHE A 155 -1.21 3.76 -9.48
C PHE A 155 -2.17 2.99 -10.40
N HIS A 156 -1.74 2.73 -11.64
CA HIS A 156 -2.52 1.95 -12.61
C HIS A 156 -2.68 0.48 -12.19
N ARG A 157 -1.69 -0.13 -11.54
CA ARG A 157 -1.83 -1.47 -10.96
C ARG A 157 -2.89 -1.52 -9.85
N ARG A 158 -2.87 -0.55 -8.92
CA ARG A 158 -3.90 -0.45 -7.87
C ARG A 158 -5.30 -0.28 -8.48
N TRP A 159 -5.44 0.59 -9.48
CA TRP A 159 -6.68 0.75 -10.25
C TRP A 159 -7.14 -0.56 -10.90
N LEU A 160 -6.26 -1.29 -11.61
CA LEU A 160 -6.59 -2.57 -12.23
C LEU A 160 -7.08 -3.61 -11.22
N ILE A 161 -6.38 -3.78 -10.09
CA ILE A 161 -6.74 -4.74 -9.04
C ILE A 161 -8.12 -4.42 -8.47
N GLU A 162 -8.38 -3.15 -8.14
CA GLU A 162 -9.69 -2.70 -7.63
C GLU A 162 -10.81 -2.86 -8.67
N TYR A 163 -10.55 -2.53 -9.93
CA TYR A 163 -11.51 -2.65 -11.03
C TYR A 163 -11.85 -4.13 -11.32
N ILE A 164 -10.85 -5.02 -11.37
CA ILE A 164 -11.02 -6.48 -11.50
C ILE A 164 -11.84 -7.04 -10.34
N TYR A 165 -11.56 -6.59 -9.10
CA TYR A 165 -12.31 -6.99 -7.90
C TYR A 165 -13.79 -6.57 -8.00
N LYS A 166 -14.06 -5.26 -8.20
CA LYS A 166 -15.42 -4.72 -8.32
C LYS A 166 -16.20 -5.39 -9.47
N MET A 167 -15.56 -5.65 -10.61
CA MET A 167 -16.17 -6.35 -11.75
C MET A 167 -16.58 -7.79 -11.46
N ASN A 168 -15.73 -8.59 -10.80
CA ASN A 168 -16.05 -9.98 -10.47
C ASN A 168 -17.11 -10.08 -9.37
N TYR A 169 -17.08 -9.16 -8.39
CA TYR A 169 -18.08 -9.09 -7.32
C TYR A 169 -19.49 -8.80 -7.87
N ARG A 170 -19.63 -7.81 -8.75
CA ARG A 170 -20.92 -7.49 -9.42
C ARG A 170 -21.45 -8.69 -10.23
N LYS A 171 -20.60 -9.39 -10.99
CA LYS A 171 -21.01 -10.59 -11.75
C LYS A 171 -21.55 -11.70 -10.84
N LYS A 172 -20.90 -11.96 -9.70
CA LYS A 172 -21.34 -12.98 -8.71
C LYS A 172 -22.71 -12.66 -8.10
N ASN A 173 -22.99 -11.38 -7.83
CA ASN A 173 -24.30 -10.96 -7.33
C ASN A 173 -25.39 -11.04 -8.40
N ASN A 174 -25.09 -10.65 -9.66
CA ASN A 174 -26.04 -10.81 -10.76
C ASN A 174 -26.37 -12.28 -11.06
N GLN A 175 -25.38 -13.19 -10.94
CA GLN A 175 -25.63 -14.64 -11.05
C GLN A 175 -26.57 -15.14 -9.94
N ARG A 176 -26.33 -14.77 -8.68
CA ARG A 176 -27.21 -15.11 -7.56
C ARG A 176 -28.63 -14.57 -7.73
N ASN A 177 -28.78 -13.32 -8.17
CA ASN A 177 -30.08 -12.71 -8.39
C ASN A 177 -30.85 -13.38 -9.56
N ASN A 178 -30.15 -13.89 -10.57
CA ASN A 178 -30.75 -14.66 -11.65
C ASN A 178 -31.13 -16.09 -11.22
N GLU A 179 -30.34 -16.74 -10.36
CA GLU A 179 -30.68 -18.04 -9.75
C GLU A 179 -31.92 -17.93 -8.83
N CYS A 180 -32.07 -16.83 -8.09
CA CYS A 180 -33.27 -16.56 -7.28
C CYS A 180 -34.54 -16.25 -8.11
N ASN A 181 -34.42 -15.96 -9.40
CA ASN A 181 -35.56 -15.67 -10.28
C ASN A 181 -36.07 -16.89 -11.09
N TYR A 182 -35.50 -18.08 -10.89
CA TYR A 182 -35.90 -19.29 -11.61
C TYR A 182 -36.46 -20.43 -10.74
N ASN A 183 -36.80 -20.15 -9.47
CA ASN A 183 -37.44 -21.11 -8.56
C ASN A 183 -38.73 -20.55 -7.93
N ILE A 184 -39.72 -20.26 -8.77
CA ILE A 184 -41.14 -20.22 -8.39
C ILE A 184 -41.85 -21.22 -9.32
N TYR A 185 -42.73 -22.06 -8.75
CA TYR A 185 -43.32 -23.28 -9.34
C TYR A 185 -42.27 -24.40 -9.52
N ILE A 186 -42.25 -25.45 -8.70
CA ILE A 186 -43.35 -26.41 -8.47
C ILE A 186 -43.39 -26.85 -6.99
N GLU A 187 -44.57 -26.79 -6.37
CA GLU A 187 -44.90 -27.62 -5.20
C GLU A 187 -45.41 -28.99 -5.69
N GLU A 188 -44.98 -30.09 -5.06
CA GLU A 188 -45.84 -31.23 -4.70
C GLU A 188 -45.07 -32.31 -3.91
N GLY A 189 -45.55 -32.69 -2.72
CA GLY A 189 -45.42 -34.09 -2.26
C GLY A 189 -44.64 -34.46 -0.98
N LYS A 190 -45.33 -34.33 0.18
CA LYS A 190 -45.36 -35.31 1.31
C LYS A 190 -44.16 -35.46 2.28
N ASN A 191 -44.26 -34.73 3.40
CA ASN A 191 -44.28 -35.21 4.82
C ASN A 191 -43.95 -36.68 5.16
N ILE A 192 -43.12 -36.93 6.20
CA ILE A 192 -43.54 -37.47 7.54
C ILE A 192 -42.35 -37.75 8.53
N ASP A 193 -42.47 -37.16 9.72
CA ASP A 193 -42.09 -37.56 11.11
C ASP A 193 -40.67 -37.98 11.61
N ASN A 194 -40.14 -37.12 12.50
CA ASN A 194 -39.77 -37.35 13.91
C ASN A 194 -39.04 -38.63 14.38
N LYS A 195 -37.85 -38.45 15.00
CA LYS A 195 -37.66 -38.59 16.47
C LYS A 195 -36.23 -38.25 16.98
N ASN A 196 -36.20 -37.68 18.20
CA ASN A 196 -35.12 -37.50 19.19
C ASN A 196 -34.04 -38.63 19.21
N GLU A 197 -32.78 -38.43 19.65
CA GLU A 197 -32.42 -37.96 21.01
C GLU A 197 -30.88 -37.69 21.17
N ASN A 198 -30.51 -36.64 21.94
CA ASN A 198 -29.27 -36.38 22.76
C ASN A 198 -27.88 -36.93 22.31
N LEU A 199 -26.76 -36.17 22.29
CA LEU A 199 -26.13 -35.38 23.37
C LEU A 199 -25.04 -34.40 22.84
N ASN A 200 -24.89 -33.25 23.52
CA ASN A 200 -23.68 -32.47 23.92
C ASN A 200 -22.43 -32.37 23.00
N GLU A 201 -21.63 -31.29 22.96
CA GLU A 201 -21.66 -29.91 23.50
C GLU A 201 -20.53 -29.14 22.78
N TYR A 202 -20.70 -27.84 22.48
CA TYR A 202 -19.80 -26.74 22.89
C TYR A 202 -20.10 -25.47 22.08
N ASN A 203 -20.53 -24.42 22.78
CA ASN A 203 -20.93 -23.15 22.18
C ASN A 203 -19.71 -22.25 21.89
N ILE A 204 -19.84 -21.45 20.82
CA ILE A 204 -19.15 -20.16 20.70
C ILE A 204 -20.26 -19.14 20.39
N ASP A 205 -20.75 -18.47 21.43
CA ASP A 205 -21.67 -17.36 21.26
C ASP A 205 -20.89 -16.04 21.25
N MET A 206 -21.20 -15.20 20.26
CA MET A 206 -20.82 -13.80 20.27
C MET A 206 -21.70 -13.03 21.25
N GLU A 207 -21.13 -12.02 21.91
CA GLU A 207 -21.91 -10.82 22.22
C GLU A 207 -21.09 -9.56 21.92
N ASN A 208 -21.71 -8.65 21.17
CA ASN A 208 -21.14 -7.39 20.71
C ASN A 208 -21.50 -6.23 21.64
N ASN A 209 -20.80 -5.11 21.43
CA ASN A 209 -21.09 -3.73 21.87
C ASN A 209 -20.50 -3.31 23.23
N TYR A 210 -19.46 -2.48 23.15
CA TYR A 210 -19.60 -1.06 23.47
C TYR A 210 -18.63 -0.23 22.62
N ILE A 211 -19.17 0.69 21.81
CA ILE A 211 -18.41 1.75 21.12
C ILE A 211 -18.74 3.07 21.80
N SER A 212 -17.72 3.81 22.24
CA SER A 212 -17.77 5.28 22.32
C SER A 212 -16.38 5.91 22.52
N SER A 213 -16.04 6.84 21.63
CA SER A 213 -15.11 7.97 21.80
C SER A 213 -13.59 7.72 21.98
N PHE A 214 -12.83 8.02 20.91
CA PHE A 214 -11.80 9.08 20.79
C PHE A 214 -11.42 9.90 22.06
N ASP A 215 -10.19 10.43 22.21
CA ASP A 215 -9.27 10.93 21.17
C ASP A 215 -7.76 10.96 21.59
N ASP A 216 -6.91 11.62 20.77
CA ASP A 216 -5.54 12.14 21.04
C ASP A 216 -4.29 11.22 20.85
N GLU A 217 -3.90 10.98 19.59
CA GLU A 217 -2.47 10.98 19.18
C GLU A 217 -2.25 11.71 17.83
N LYS A 218 -2.76 12.94 17.69
CA LYS A 218 -2.27 13.88 16.66
C LYS A 218 -0.98 14.55 17.13
N ASN A 219 0.18 14.04 16.69
CA ASN A 219 1.45 14.75 16.82
C ASN A 219 2.46 14.36 15.71
N PHE A 220 2.05 14.55 14.46
CA PHE A 220 2.99 14.76 13.35
C PHE A 220 2.35 15.71 12.33
N ILE A 221 3.12 16.70 11.88
CA ILE A 221 2.75 17.83 11.00
C ILE A 221 2.06 19.00 11.74
N SER A 222 2.57 20.20 11.48
CA SER A 222 2.22 21.49 12.08
C SER A 222 1.31 22.35 11.19
N SER A 223 0.85 23.47 11.75
CA SER A 223 0.13 24.62 11.13
C SER A 223 -1.28 24.37 10.58
N GLU A 224 -2.26 24.68 11.43
CA GLU A 224 -3.37 25.63 11.21
C GLU A 224 -4.01 25.73 9.81
N GLU A 225 -5.28 25.30 9.71
CA GLU A 225 -6.42 26.21 9.47
C GLU A 225 -7.75 25.51 9.84
N GLU A 226 -8.76 26.27 10.27
CA GLU A 226 -9.97 25.76 10.95
C GLU A 226 -11.05 25.25 9.98
N MET A 227 -11.68 24.12 10.31
CA MET A 227 -12.93 23.64 9.69
C MET A 227 -14.08 23.79 10.67
N ASN A 228 -15.13 24.53 10.27
CA ASN A 228 -16.42 24.52 10.97
C ASN A 228 -17.25 23.31 10.53
N SER A 229 -17.74 22.53 11.51
CA SER A 229 -18.54 21.33 11.30
C SER A 229 -20.02 21.54 11.62
N ASN A 230 -20.89 20.84 10.89
CA ASN A 230 -22.31 20.45 11.13
C ASN A 230 -22.89 20.00 9.78
N SER A 231 -23.82 19.07 9.60
CA SER A 231 -24.40 17.96 10.38
C SER A 231 -25.22 17.10 9.38
N SER A 232 -25.66 15.85 9.56
CA SER A 232 -25.68 14.89 10.67
C SER A 232 -25.93 13.48 10.08
N TYR A 233 -25.61 12.40 10.82
CA TYR A 233 -25.75 11.01 10.35
C TYR A 233 -27.19 10.55 10.11
N ASN A 234 -27.37 9.72 9.07
CA ASN A 234 -28.39 8.68 9.02
C ASN A 234 -27.71 7.33 8.74
N ILE A 235 -28.10 6.30 9.48
CA ILE A 235 -27.44 4.99 9.49
C ILE A 235 -28.30 4.01 8.70
N HIS A 236 -27.97 3.82 7.42
CA HIS A 236 -28.08 2.63 6.59
C HIS A 236 -27.61 3.03 5.18
N ASP A 237 -26.94 2.12 4.47
CA ASP A 237 -26.19 2.35 3.22
C ASP A 237 -24.94 3.24 3.36
N ASN A 238 -23.80 2.60 3.65
CA ASN A 238 -22.48 3.00 3.13
C ASN A 238 -21.44 1.87 3.37
N PHE A 239 -21.05 1.17 2.31
CA PHE A 239 -19.94 0.19 2.32
C PHE A 239 -18.58 0.82 1.94
N TYR A 240 -18.50 2.15 2.00
CA TYR A 240 -17.31 2.94 1.78
C TYR A 240 -17.09 3.84 3.00
N ASN A 241 -16.09 3.53 3.82
CA ASN A 241 -15.49 4.51 4.73
C ASN A 241 -14.42 5.26 3.93
N ASP A 242 -14.75 6.46 3.45
CA ASP A 242 -13.82 7.35 2.76
C ASP A 242 -12.97 8.21 3.73
N ASP A 243 -12.86 7.80 5.00
CA ASP A 243 -11.99 8.41 6.02
C ASP A 243 -10.52 7.90 5.96
N ASP A 244 -10.24 6.89 5.12
CA ASP A 244 -8.85 6.57 4.76
C ASP A 244 -8.32 7.66 3.84
N GLY A 245 -7.24 8.36 4.23
CA GLY A 245 -6.59 9.46 3.48
C GLY A 245 -5.96 9.09 2.12
N PHE A 246 -6.41 8.01 1.49
CA PHE A 246 -6.06 7.57 0.14
C PHE A 246 -7.34 7.33 -0.68
N ILE A 247 -7.66 8.32 -1.51
CA ILE A 247 -8.77 8.35 -2.48
C ILE A 247 -8.93 6.99 -3.20
N SER A 248 -10.17 6.49 -3.30
CA SER A 248 -10.49 5.34 -4.16
C SER A 248 -10.12 5.65 -5.59
N ASN A 249 -9.33 4.79 -6.24
CA ASN A 249 -8.86 5.06 -7.60
C ASN A 249 -9.96 4.80 -8.66
N CYS A 250 -11.08 4.20 -8.26
CA CYS A 250 -12.19 3.80 -9.12
C CYS A 250 -13.48 4.48 -8.64
N ASP A 251 -13.80 5.65 -9.18
CA ASP A 251 -15.08 6.36 -8.99
C ASP A 251 -16.26 5.46 -9.41
N ASP A 252 -17.45 5.59 -8.82
CA ASP A 252 -18.59 4.76 -9.23
C ASP A 252 -19.03 5.01 -10.69
N THR A 253 -18.78 6.23 -11.21
CA THR A 253 -18.92 6.58 -12.63
C THR A 253 -18.07 5.70 -13.57
N ASP A 254 -16.98 5.10 -13.07
CA ASP A 254 -16.15 4.15 -13.84
C ASP A 254 -16.91 2.87 -14.24
N PHE A 255 -18.05 2.62 -13.61
CA PHE A 255 -18.90 1.45 -13.85
C PHE A 255 -20.29 1.80 -14.39
N GLU A 256 -20.57 3.08 -14.67
CA GLU A 256 -21.83 3.57 -15.24
C GLU A 256 -21.81 3.60 -16.79
N GLU A 257 -20.64 3.79 -17.43
CA GLU A 257 -20.52 3.74 -18.89
C GLU A 257 -20.44 2.30 -19.44
N GLY A 258 -21.57 1.79 -19.93
CA GLY A 258 -21.61 0.86 -21.09
C GLY A 258 -21.38 -0.63 -20.84
N GLN A 259 -22.27 -1.31 -20.12
CA GLN A 259 -22.19 -2.78 -19.93
C GLN A 259 -22.69 -3.65 -21.09
N GLU A 260 -23.22 -3.08 -22.18
CA GLU A 260 -23.74 -3.86 -23.32
C GLU A 260 -23.10 -3.48 -24.67
N ASN A 261 -22.58 -4.50 -25.37
CA ASN A 261 -22.39 -4.60 -26.84
C ASN A 261 -21.26 -3.84 -27.58
N ASN A 262 -20.25 -3.24 -26.94
CA ASN A 262 -19.17 -2.54 -27.67
C ASN A 262 -18.03 -3.37 -28.30
N ARG A 263 -17.91 -4.69 -28.04
CA ARG A 263 -16.88 -5.51 -28.72
C ARG A 263 -17.08 -5.66 -30.22
N ASN A 264 -18.32 -5.56 -30.69
CA ASN A 264 -18.65 -5.73 -32.10
C ASN A 264 -18.23 -4.53 -32.97
N ASN A 265 -17.78 -3.43 -32.35
CA ASN A 265 -17.36 -2.19 -33.02
C ASN A 265 -15.84 -1.92 -32.93
N ILE A 266 -15.02 -2.91 -32.57
CA ILE A 266 -13.55 -2.77 -32.67
C ILE A 266 -13.16 -2.88 -34.15
N TYR A 267 -13.16 -1.75 -34.86
CA TYR A 267 -12.61 -1.65 -36.21
C TYR A 267 -11.09 -1.85 -36.19
N ILE A 268 -10.66 -3.08 -36.45
CA ILE A 268 -9.28 -3.44 -36.72
C ILE A 268 -9.07 -3.26 -38.23
N TYR A 269 -8.36 -2.20 -38.62
CA TYR A 269 -7.89 -2.02 -40.00
C TYR A 269 -6.95 -3.19 -40.37
N GLU A 270 -6.96 -3.64 -41.62
CA GLU A 270 -6.16 -4.80 -42.07
C GLU A 270 -4.67 -4.66 -41.71
N GLU A 271 -4.17 -3.43 -41.77
CA GLU A 271 -2.79 -3.05 -41.44
C GLU A 271 -2.45 -3.26 -39.94
N LEU A 272 -3.42 -3.05 -39.03
CA LEU A 272 -3.28 -3.38 -37.60
C LEU A 272 -3.28 -4.90 -37.38
N GLY A 273 -3.90 -5.66 -38.29
CA GLY A 273 -3.91 -7.12 -38.27
C GLY A 273 -2.51 -7.71 -38.23
N ASN A 274 -1.54 -7.14 -38.95
CA ASN A 274 -0.14 -7.59 -38.90
C ASN A 274 0.50 -7.38 -37.53
N ILE A 275 0.26 -6.24 -36.88
CA ILE A 275 0.76 -5.97 -35.52
C ILE A 275 0.14 -6.95 -34.51
N ILE A 276 -1.17 -7.15 -34.59
CA ILE A 276 -1.92 -8.02 -33.68
C ILE A 276 -1.57 -9.50 -33.90
N ASN A 277 -1.29 -9.92 -35.13
CA ASN A 277 -0.89 -11.29 -35.43
C ASN A 277 0.53 -11.61 -34.94
N ASN A 278 1.44 -10.64 -35.01
CA ASN A 278 2.84 -10.82 -34.60
C ASN A 278 3.04 -10.60 -33.10
N ASN A 279 2.25 -9.74 -32.44
CA ASN A 279 2.39 -9.45 -31.01
C ASN A 279 1.34 -10.21 -30.17
N ILE A 280 1.80 -11.19 -29.40
CA ILE A 280 0.95 -12.08 -28.58
C ILE A 280 0.23 -11.28 -27.49
N PHE A 281 0.87 -10.25 -26.89
CA PHE A 281 0.19 -9.40 -25.92
C PHE A 281 -1.03 -8.64 -26.49
N PHE A 282 -0.90 -7.98 -27.64
CA PHE A 282 -2.02 -7.25 -28.24
C PHE A 282 -3.13 -8.22 -28.68
N LYS A 283 -2.78 -9.39 -29.21
CA LYS A 283 -3.73 -10.47 -29.49
C LYS A 283 -4.51 -10.89 -28.25
N ASN A 284 -3.80 -11.13 -27.14
CA ASN A 284 -4.41 -11.52 -25.87
C ASN A 284 -5.26 -10.42 -25.23
N SER A 285 -5.00 -9.14 -25.53
CA SER A 285 -5.79 -8.02 -25.02
C SER A 285 -7.22 -7.97 -25.57
N LEU A 286 -7.48 -8.61 -26.72
CA LEU A 286 -8.81 -8.72 -27.33
C LEU A 286 -9.63 -9.92 -26.79
N LEU A 287 -9.01 -10.82 -26.02
CA LEU A 287 -9.68 -11.99 -25.46
C LEU A 287 -10.74 -11.61 -24.40
N PRO A 288 -11.76 -12.47 -24.16
CA PRO A 288 -12.74 -12.22 -23.12
C PRO A 288 -12.14 -12.07 -21.72
N ASN A 289 -12.70 -11.15 -20.93
CA ASN A 289 -12.40 -11.04 -19.50
C ASN A 289 -12.95 -12.29 -18.77
N GLU A 290 -12.05 -13.16 -18.36
CA GLU A 290 -12.33 -14.42 -17.65
C GLU A 290 -13.00 -14.17 -16.29
N ILE A 291 -13.74 -15.16 -15.79
CA ILE A 291 -14.25 -15.17 -14.41
C ILE A 291 -13.18 -15.82 -13.54
N ILE A 292 -12.67 -15.08 -12.56
CA ILE A 292 -11.57 -15.54 -11.69
C ILE A 292 -12.04 -15.79 -10.27
N ASN A 293 -11.37 -16.71 -9.58
CA ASN A 293 -11.49 -16.81 -8.13
C ASN A 293 -10.74 -15.62 -7.50
N ILE A 294 -11.48 -14.67 -6.93
CA ILE A 294 -10.93 -13.40 -6.47
C ILE A 294 -9.96 -13.56 -5.29
N ASP A 295 -10.18 -14.56 -4.42
CA ASP A 295 -9.34 -14.83 -3.26
C ASP A 295 -7.95 -15.36 -3.66
N ASN A 296 -7.89 -16.22 -4.69
CA ASN A 296 -6.63 -16.66 -5.29
C ASN A 296 -5.93 -15.51 -6.00
N PHE A 297 -6.66 -14.68 -6.75
CA PHE A 297 -6.11 -13.50 -7.43
C PHE A 297 -5.46 -12.52 -6.47
N LEU A 298 -6.10 -12.20 -5.34
CA LEU A 298 -5.55 -11.31 -4.32
C LEU A 298 -4.29 -11.91 -3.66
N TYR A 299 -4.27 -13.22 -3.42
CA TYR A 299 -3.08 -13.91 -2.92
C TYR A 299 -1.93 -13.89 -3.95
N GLU A 300 -2.22 -14.16 -5.22
CA GLU A 300 -1.23 -14.05 -6.30
C GLU A 300 -0.66 -12.62 -6.38
N GLU A 301 -1.48 -11.57 -6.32
CA GLU A 301 -1.00 -10.19 -6.32
C GLU A 301 -0.07 -9.89 -5.14
N LEU A 302 -0.30 -10.48 -3.97
CA LEU A 302 0.62 -10.37 -2.82
C LEU A 302 1.96 -11.07 -3.10
N LEU A 303 1.95 -12.24 -3.75
CA LEU A 303 3.17 -12.93 -4.18
C LEU A 303 3.95 -12.14 -5.25
N TYR A 304 3.25 -11.53 -6.22
CA TYR A 304 3.87 -10.62 -7.20
C TYR A 304 4.46 -9.38 -6.51
N ASN A 305 3.75 -8.79 -5.55
CA ASN A 305 4.24 -7.64 -4.80
C ASN A 305 5.48 -7.97 -3.94
N ASN A 306 5.55 -9.18 -3.38
CA ASN A 306 6.77 -9.66 -2.72
C ASN A 306 7.97 -9.76 -3.69
N CYS A 307 7.74 -10.15 -4.95
CA CYS A 307 8.79 -10.09 -5.98
C CYS A 307 9.26 -8.66 -6.26
N ASP A 308 8.36 -7.67 -6.30
CA ASP A 308 8.75 -6.26 -6.46
C ASP A 308 9.61 -5.76 -5.28
N ILE A 309 9.32 -6.22 -4.05
CA ILE A 309 10.14 -5.92 -2.87
C ILE A 309 11.52 -6.59 -2.96
N PHE A 310 11.66 -7.75 -3.59
CA PHE A 310 12.98 -8.31 -3.87
C PHE A 310 13.76 -7.55 -4.94
N ILE A 311 13.11 -6.82 -5.85
CA ILE A 311 13.80 -5.94 -6.82
C ILE A 311 14.40 -4.73 -6.09
N ASP A 312 13.61 -4.04 -5.26
CA ASP A 312 14.08 -2.94 -4.42
C ASP A 312 13.40 -3.00 -3.05
N MET A 313 14.15 -3.50 -2.06
CA MET A 313 13.66 -3.71 -0.69
C MET A 313 13.31 -2.42 0.06
N LYS A 314 13.65 -1.25 -0.48
CA LYS A 314 13.35 0.05 0.10
C LYS A 314 12.42 0.89 -0.80
N ASN A 315 11.89 0.32 -1.87
CA ASN A 315 10.94 0.99 -2.75
C ASN A 315 9.64 1.32 -2.01
N TYR A 316 9.37 2.62 -1.86
CA TYR A 316 8.17 3.11 -1.16
C TYR A 316 6.87 2.61 -1.82
N ASN A 317 6.78 2.62 -3.15
CA ASN A 317 5.56 2.22 -3.86
C ASN A 317 5.27 0.72 -3.74
N SER A 318 6.30 -0.13 -3.72
CA SER A 318 6.15 -1.56 -3.44
C SER A 318 5.53 -1.80 -2.06
N TRP A 319 6.07 -1.17 -1.02
CA TRP A 319 5.55 -1.29 0.35
C TRP A 319 4.16 -0.67 0.54
N ALA A 320 3.90 0.51 -0.04
CA ALA A 320 2.59 1.16 -0.02
C ALA A 320 1.52 0.35 -0.76
N THR A 321 1.88 -0.32 -1.86
CA THR A 321 0.99 -1.24 -2.57
C THR A 321 0.73 -2.50 -1.74
N LYS A 322 1.73 -3.02 -1.01
CA LYS A 322 1.57 -4.19 -0.12
C LYS A 322 0.60 -3.93 1.01
N THR A 323 0.78 -2.83 1.73
CA THR A 323 -0.07 -2.46 2.86
C THR A 323 -1.49 -2.16 2.38
N TRP A 324 -1.65 -1.40 1.29
CA TRP A 324 -2.96 -1.17 0.67
C TRP A 324 -3.66 -2.47 0.24
N LEU A 325 -2.95 -3.41 -0.41
CA LEU A 325 -3.54 -4.66 -0.89
C LEU A 325 -4.09 -5.49 0.29
N ILE A 326 -3.35 -5.53 1.40
CA ILE A 326 -3.77 -6.21 2.62
C ILE A 326 -4.99 -5.53 3.24
N ASP A 327 -4.97 -4.21 3.32
CA ASP A 327 -5.98 -3.42 4.02
C ASP A 327 -7.30 -3.33 3.24
N LYS A 328 -7.24 -2.83 1.99
CA LYS A 328 -8.41 -2.56 1.14
C LYS A 328 -9.28 -3.80 0.89
N PHE A 329 -8.68 -4.99 0.94
CA PHE A 329 -9.36 -6.27 0.72
C PHE A 329 -9.40 -7.17 1.97
N ASN A 330 -9.02 -6.67 3.15
CA ASN A 330 -9.03 -7.39 4.43
C ASN A 330 -8.41 -8.81 4.33
N ILE A 331 -7.26 -8.92 3.68
CA ILE A 331 -6.66 -10.21 3.28
C ILE A 331 -6.33 -11.10 4.49
N LEU A 332 -5.98 -10.50 5.64
CA LEU A 332 -5.63 -11.21 6.87
C LEU A 332 -6.86 -11.65 7.69
N GLN A 333 -8.03 -11.11 7.37
CA GLN A 333 -9.32 -11.47 7.97
C GLN A 333 -10.15 -12.38 7.06
N ASN A 334 -9.81 -12.48 5.77
CA ASN A 334 -10.44 -13.39 4.81
C ASN A 334 -10.14 -14.86 5.17
N GLU A 335 -11.17 -15.55 5.68
CA GLU A 335 -11.08 -16.93 6.16
C GLU A 335 -10.57 -17.91 5.09
N TYR A 336 -10.98 -17.75 3.83
CA TYR A 336 -10.57 -18.63 2.73
C TYR A 336 -9.07 -18.47 2.44
N ILE A 337 -8.59 -17.23 2.30
CA ILE A 337 -7.17 -16.95 2.05
C ILE A 337 -6.33 -17.43 3.25
N CYS A 338 -6.78 -17.15 4.47
CA CYS A 338 -6.11 -17.57 5.70
C CYS A 338 -5.98 -19.10 5.80
N LYS A 339 -7.06 -19.85 5.61
CA LYS A 339 -7.04 -21.32 5.71
C LYS A 339 -6.31 -22.00 4.56
N LYS A 340 -6.49 -21.50 3.32
CA LYS A 340 -5.92 -22.15 2.13
C LYS A 340 -4.42 -21.90 1.98
N HIS A 341 -3.97 -20.67 2.24
CA HIS A 341 -2.61 -20.24 1.94
C HIS A 341 -1.76 -20.00 3.19
N ASN A 342 -2.32 -20.16 4.40
CA ASN A 342 -1.66 -19.88 5.68
C ASN A 342 -1.02 -18.48 5.71
N ILE A 343 -1.77 -17.47 5.23
CA ILE A 343 -1.26 -16.13 4.89
C ILE A 343 -0.51 -15.45 6.04
N ILE A 344 -0.98 -15.62 7.27
CA ILE A 344 -0.37 -15.06 8.48
C ILE A 344 1.05 -15.63 8.68
N LEU A 345 1.21 -16.96 8.56
CA LEU A 345 2.51 -17.62 8.64
C LEU A 345 3.41 -17.22 7.47
N HIS A 346 2.85 -17.13 6.26
CA HIS A 346 3.58 -16.67 5.07
C HIS A 346 4.20 -15.28 5.29
N GLU A 347 3.41 -14.31 5.78
CA GLU A 347 3.88 -12.95 6.02
C GLU A 347 4.91 -12.86 7.16
N PHE A 348 4.74 -13.60 8.26
CA PHE A 348 5.79 -13.68 9.29
C PHE A 348 7.08 -14.34 8.77
N CYS A 349 6.98 -15.39 7.95
CA CYS A 349 8.15 -15.99 7.31
C CYS A 349 8.83 -15.03 6.33
N PHE A 350 8.05 -14.25 5.57
CA PHE A 350 8.56 -13.22 4.65
C PHE A 350 9.30 -12.11 5.41
N ILE A 351 8.69 -11.57 6.47
CA ILE A 351 9.30 -10.54 7.32
C ILE A 351 10.60 -11.07 7.93
N ASN A 352 10.56 -12.23 8.57
CA ASN A 352 11.74 -12.80 9.23
C ASN A 352 12.86 -13.12 8.22
N TYR A 353 12.52 -13.56 7.01
CA TYR A 353 13.51 -13.78 5.94
C TYR A 353 14.16 -12.47 5.49
N LEU A 354 13.39 -11.41 5.25
CA LEU A 354 13.95 -10.10 4.90
C LEU A 354 14.81 -9.51 6.04
N LEU A 355 14.46 -9.73 7.31
CA LEU A 355 15.27 -9.31 8.46
C LEU A 355 16.64 -10.02 8.52
N THR A 356 16.75 -11.26 8.01
CA THR A 356 18.06 -11.93 7.85
C THR A 356 18.90 -11.41 6.68
N ILE A 357 18.30 -10.64 5.76
CA ILE A 357 19.00 -10.03 4.62
C ILE A 357 19.44 -8.60 4.95
N ASP A 358 18.51 -7.75 5.42
CA ASP A 358 18.80 -6.38 5.85
C ASP A 358 18.00 -6.03 7.11
N ILE A 359 18.64 -6.22 8.27
CA ILE A 359 18.10 -5.85 9.58
C ILE A 359 17.94 -4.32 9.74
N TYR A 360 18.63 -3.51 8.93
CA TYR A 360 18.54 -2.04 8.92
C TYR A 360 17.44 -1.52 7.97
N ASN A 361 16.60 -2.39 7.40
CA ASN A 361 15.50 -1.98 6.55
C ASN A 361 14.35 -1.37 7.36
N ASN A 362 14.31 -0.03 7.48
CA ASN A 362 13.25 0.68 8.19
C ASN A 362 11.84 0.37 7.64
N SER A 363 11.67 0.26 6.32
CA SER A 363 10.38 -0.06 5.69
C SER A 363 9.84 -1.42 6.13
N LEU A 364 10.74 -2.37 6.40
CA LEU A 364 10.40 -3.70 6.90
C LEU A 364 9.95 -3.69 8.37
N TRP A 365 10.57 -2.87 9.23
CA TRP A 365 10.13 -2.66 10.61
C TRP A 365 8.77 -1.96 10.68
N VAL A 366 8.53 -0.96 9.81
CA VAL A 366 7.21 -0.33 9.63
C VAL A 366 6.18 -1.35 9.13
N TYR A 367 6.53 -2.20 8.17
CA TYR A 367 5.63 -3.26 7.69
C TYR A 367 5.32 -4.31 8.77
N ARG A 368 6.31 -4.66 9.60
CA ARG A 368 6.09 -5.54 10.76
C ARG A 368 5.10 -4.92 11.74
N TYR A 369 5.23 -3.63 12.05
CA TYR A 369 4.26 -2.90 12.88
C TYR A 369 2.84 -2.99 12.31
N PHE A 370 2.69 -2.71 11.01
CA PHE A 370 1.41 -2.79 10.30
C PHE A 370 0.77 -4.18 10.42
N ILE A 371 1.54 -5.27 10.24
CA ILE A 371 1.04 -6.64 10.37
C ILE A 371 0.58 -6.95 11.80
N LEU A 372 1.36 -6.56 12.81
CA LEU A 372 0.96 -6.77 14.21
C LEU A 372 -0.32 -6.00 14.56
N ASN A 373 -0.47 -4.78 14.02
CA ASN A 373 -1.68 -3.98 14.19
C ASN A 373 -2.91 -4.67 13.59
N LYS A 374 -2.83 -5.11 12.32
CA LYS A 374 -3.95 -5.79 11.62
C LYS A 374 -4.31 -7.16 12.21
N LEU A 375 -3.42 -7.76 12.99
CA LEU A 375 -3.64 -9.01 13.74
C LEU A 375 -4.02 -8.76 15.22
N SER A 376 -4.30 -7.51 15.61
CA SER A 376 -4.70 -7.11 16.96
C SER A 376 -3.71 -7.54 18.07
N TYR A 377 -2.41 -7.63 17.76
CA TYR A 377 -1.39 -8.02 18.74
C TYR A 377 -1.27 -7.02 19.90
N PHE A 378 -1.56 -5.74 19.64
CA PHE A 378 -1.39 -4.65 20.61
C PHE A 378 -2.46 -4.64 21.72
N HIS A 379 -3.42 -5.54 21.68
CA HIS A 379 -4.42 -5.75 22.74
C HIS A 379 -4.11 -6.96 23.65
N ASP A 380 -3.02 -7.68 23.39
CA ASP A 380 -2.66 -8.93 24.07
C ASP A 380 -1.27 -8.81 24.71
N LEU A 381 -1.23 -8.78 26.05
CA LEU A 381 0.01 -8.64 26.84
C LEU A 381 1.03 -9.75 26.55
N ALA A 382 0.58 -10.98 26.29
CA ALA A 382 1.47 -12.11 26.05
C ALA A 382 2.07 -12.08 24.63
N LYS A 383 1.31 -11.61 23.63
CA LYS A 383 1.83 -11.33 22.28
C LYS A 383 2.82 -10.15 22.30
N MET A 384 2.47 -9.05 22.96
CA MET A 384 3.35 -7.89 23.14
C MET A 384 4.67 -8.26 23.82
N GLN A 385 4.63 -9.05 24.91
CA GLN A 385 5.83 -9.50 25.60
C GLN A 385 6.76 -10.35 24.69
N LYS A 386 6.19 -11.23 23.86
CA LYS A 386 6.98 -12.01 22.87
C LYS A 386 7.66 -11.11 21.85
N GLU A 387 6.96 -10.11 21.34
CA GLU A 387 7.52 -9.15 20.36
C GLU A 387 8.60 -8.27 20.99
N ILE A 388 8.41 -7.86 22.25
CA ILE A 388 9.42 -7.14 23.02
C ILE A 388 10.71 -7.96 23.20
N TYR A 389 10.62 -9.25 23.51
CA TYR A 389 11.80 -10.13 23.57
C TYR A 389 12.44 -10.33 22.19
N PHE A 390 11.65 -10.39 21.11
CA PHE A 390 12.16 -10.42 19.74
C PHE A 390 12.99 -9.17 19.42
N CYS A 391 12.45 -7.98 19.72
CA CYS A 391 13.16 -6.71 19.56
C CYS A 391 14.45 -6.66 20.36
N PHE A 392 14.38 -7.01 21.65
CA PHE A 392 15.52 -7.03 22.56
C PHE A 392 16.65 -7.95 22.07
N THR A 393 16.31 -9.11 21.52
CA THR A 393 17.29 -10.07 20.97
C THR A 393 18.12 -9.44 19.85
N TYR A 394 17.48 -8.75 18.90
CA TYR A 394 18.18 -8.07 17.81
C TYR A 394 18.86 -6.77 18.26
N ALA A 395 18.26 -5.98 19.16
CA ALA A 395 18.84 -4.74 19.67
C ALA A 395 20.18 -4.97 20.42
N ASN A 396 20.32 -6.12 21.11
CA ASN A 396 21.57 -6.51 21.75
C ASN A 396 22.69 -6.88 20.75
N GLN A 397 22.32 -7.37 19.57
CA GLN A 397 23.26 -7.74 18.51
C GLN A 397 23.64 -6.54 17.63
N PHE A 398 22.67 -5.67 17.35
CA PHE A 398 22.78 -4.52 16.43
C PHE A 398 22.45 -3.22 17.19
N TYR A 399 23.31 -2.86 18.14
CA TYR A 399 23.09 -1.75 19.06
C TYR A 399 23.06 -0.37 18.36
N ASP A 400 23.64 -0.26 17.17
CA ASP A 400 23.69 0.92 16.30
C ASP A 400 22.51 1.03 15.32
N ASN A 401 21.57 0.09 15.33
CA ASN A 401 20.45 0.08 14.39
C ASN A 401 19.25 0.92 14.86
N GLN A 402 19.18 2.16 14.37
CA GLN A 402 18.09 3.10 14.66
C GLN A 402 16.69 2.53 14.39
N ALA A 403 16.50 1.73 13.34
CA ALA A 403 15.18 1.21 12.97
C ALA A 403 14.66 0.21 14.02
N ILE A 404 15.53 -0.67 14.53
CA ILE A 404 15.20 -1.55 15.66
C ILE A 404 14.83 -0.71 16.88
N PHE A 405 15.65 0.26 17.27
CA PHE A 405 15.40 1.02 18.50
C PHE A 405 14.11 1.84 18.42
N ASN A 406 13.84 2.53 17.31
CA ASN A 406 12.59 3.26 17.11
C ASN A 406 11.35 2.33 17.27
N TYR A 407 11.40 1.15 16.64
CA TYR A 407 10.34 0.14 16.76
C TYR A 407 10.21 -0.41 18.19
N PHE A 408 11.34 -0.78 18.81
CA PHE A 408 11.40 -1.38 20.14
C PHE A 408 10.91 -0.42 21.24
N ILE A 409 11.32 0.85 21.18
CA ILE A 409 10.82 1.95 22.01
C ILE A 409 9.29 1.97 21.98
N HIS A 410 8.71 2.03 20.77
CA HIS A 410 7.26 2.11 20.58
C HIS A 410 6.53 0.88 21.12
N MET A 411 7.06 -0.32 20.84
CA MET A 411 6.51 -1.57 21.37
C MET A 411 6.50 -1.62 22.90
N VAL A 412 7.54 -1.10 23.57
CA VAL A 412 7.59 -1.04 25.05
C VAL A 412 6.61 -0.01 25.61
N PHE A 413 6.46 1.17 24.99
CA PHE A 413 5.48 2.16 25.44
C PHE A 413 4.03 1.72 25.22
N LEU A 414 3.71 1.06 24.10
CA LEU A 414 2.41 0.41 23.92
C LEU A 414 2.13 -0.66 24.98
N TYR A 415 3.13 -1.48 25.33
CA TYR A 415 2.99 -2.47 26.40
C TYR A 415 2.77 -1.84 27.78
N ILE A 416 3.47 -0.74 28.10
CA ILE A 416 3.27 0.01 29.35
C ILE A 416 1.82 0.50 29.44
N LYS A 417 1.32 1.19 28.40
CA LYS A 417 -0.07 1.67 28.35
C LYS A 417 -1.07 0.51 28.51
N LEU A 418 -0.88 -0.59 27.79
CA LEU A 418 -1.74 -1.77 27.87
C LEU A 418 -1.74 -2.41 29.27
N TYR A 419 -0.57 -2.49 29.91
CA TYR A 419 -0.41 -3.07 31.25
C TYR A 419 -1.09 -2.21 32.31
N GLN A 420 -0.90 -0.88 32.26
CA GLN A 420 -1.55 0.08 33.16
C GLN A 420 -3.08 0.05 33.03
N ASN A 421 -3.60 0.01 31.80
CA ASN A 421 -5.06 -0.12 31.58
C ASN A 421 -5.61 -1.45 32.15
N ALA A 422 -4.89 -2.56 31.96
CA ALA A 422 -5.28 -3.86 32.49
C ALA A 422 -5.21 -3.93 34.03
N SER A 423 -4.30 -3.20 34.70
CA SER A 423 -4.26 -3.11 36.16
C SER A 423 -5.41 -2.27 36.71
N GLN A 424 -5.71 -1.13 36.10
CA GLN A 424 -6.83 -0.26 36.50
C GLN A 424 -8.19 -0.97 36.38
N ILE A 425 -8.41 -1.77 35.34
CA ILE A 425 -9.63 -2.57 35.19
C ILE A 425 -9.75 -3.60 36.33
N LYS A 426 -8.64 -4.27 36.70
CA LYS A 426 -8.63 -5.20 37.84
C LYS A 426 -8.93 -4.50 39.15
N GLN A 427 -8.34 -3.33 39.40
CA GLN A 427 -8.60 -2.54 40.60
C GLN A 427 -10.07 -2.11 40.67
N LYS A 428 -10.64 -1.50 39.61
CA LYS A 428 -12.06 -1.11 39.57
C LYS A 428 -13.02 -2.29 39.79
N ASN A 429 -12.75 -3.44 39.18
CA ASN A 429 -13.54 -4.65 39.40
C ASN A 429 -13.40 -5.19 40.83
N THR A 430 -12.23 -5.00 41.47
CA THR A 430 -12.02 -5.39 42.86
C THR A 430 -12.70 -4.39 43.81
N GLU A 431 -12.67 -3.09 43.54
CA GLU A 431 -13.37 -2.05 44.31
C GLU A 431 -14.90 -2.20 44.23
N LEU A 432 -15.45 -2.52 43.05
CA LEU A 432 -16.86 -2.87 42.87
C LEU A 432 -17.25 -4.11 43.69
N ASN A 433 -16.38 -5.11 43.79
CA ASN A 433 -16.61 -6.28 44.64
C ASN A 433 -16.42 -5.97 46.14
N ILE A 434 -15.55 -5.02 46.49
CA ILE A 434 -15.30 -4.56 47.88
C ILE A 434 -16.44 -3.66 48.40
N GLN A 435 -17.32 -3.11 47.55
CA GLN A 435 -18.53 -2.44 48.04
C GLN A 435 -19.48 -3.35 48.84
N CYS A 436 -19.27 -4.68 48.84
CA CYS A 436 -19.98 -5.62 49.70
C CYS A 436 -19.37 -5.86 51.09
N GLU A 437 -18.06 -5.64 51.32
CA GLU A 437 -17.45 -5.86 52.64
C GLU A 437 -16.48 -4.75 53.08
N LYS A 438 -16.63 -4.29 54.32
CA LYS A 438 -16.00 -3.07 54.83
C LYS A 438 -14.58 -3.29 55.35
N LYS A 439 -13.73 -2.31 55.00
CA LYS A 439 -12.40 -1.96 55.56
C LYS A 439 -11.25 -2.92 55.20
N GLU A 440 -10.22 -2.35 54.57
CA GLU A 440 -8.92 -2.20 55.24
C GLU A 440 -8.09 -1.08 54.58
N GLU A 441 -6.86 -0.87 55.06
CA GLU A 441 -6.18 0.44 55.07
C GLU A 441 -5.51 0.85 53.74
N THR A 442 -5.45 2.17 53.53
CA THR A 442 -4.99 2.79 52.27
C THR A 442 -3.48 2.71 52.07
N TYR A 443 -3.01 1.70 51.34
CA TYR A 443 -1.73 1.78 50.64
C TYR A 443 -1.91 2.56 49.33
N LYS A 444 -1.45 3.82 49.30
CA LYS A 444 -1.24 4.55 48.05
C LYS A 444 -0.08 3.90 47.28
N HIS A 445 -0.37 2.92 46.44
CA HIS A 445 0.56 2.52 45.40
C HIS A 445 0.76 3.69 44.44
N ASP A 446 2.02 4.06 44.19
CA ASP A 446 2.35 5.02 43.13
C ASP A 446 2.26 4.30 41.77
N GLU A 447 1.04 4.22 41.23
CA GLU A 447 0.68 3.57 39.95
C GLU A 447 1.43 4.13 38.72
N ARG A 448 2.18 5.22 38.92
CA ARG A 448 2.99 5.90 37.90
C ARG A 448 4.39 5.32 37.71
N ASN A 449 4.90 4.51 38.64
CA ASN A 449 6.27 3.96 38.52
C ASN A 449 6.32 2.76 37.56
N ILE A 450 6.68 3.02 36.30
CA ILE A 450 6.77 1.98 35.25
C ILE A 450 7.85 0.94 35.52
N PHE A 451 8.83 1.23 36.38
CA PHE A 451 9.87 0.26 36.77
C PHE A 451 9.39 -0.78 37.80
N GLN A 452 8.14 -0.71 38.25
CA GLN A 452 7.48 -1.83 38.94
C GLN A 452 7.02 -2.91 37.96
N ILE A 453 6.83 -2.59 36.68
CA ILE A 453 6.45 -3.57 35.65
C ILE A 453 7.64 -4.50 35.37
N PRO A 454 7.55 -5.82 35.60
CA PRO A 454 8.72 -6.70 35.59
C PRO A 454 9.51 -6.69 34.27
N LEU A 455 8.79 -6.65 33.14
CA LEU A 455 9.40 -6.62 31.80
C LEU A 455 10.16 -5.30 31.54
N VAL A 456 9.60 -4.17 31.96
CA VAL A 456 10.21 -2.84 31.78
C VAL A 456 11.45 -2.70 32.64
N ASN A 457 11.39 -3.16 33.89
CA ASN A 457 12.54 -3.15 34.79
C ASN A 457 13.67 -4.06 34.27
N TYR A 458 13.34 -5.24 33.74
CA TYR A 458 14.29 -6.12 33.08
C TYR A 458 14.98 -5.41 31.91
N ILE A 459 14.21 -4.83 30.97
CA ILE A 459 14.74 -4.12 29.81
C ILE A 459 15.66 -2.96 30.23
N LYS A 460 15.22 -2.12 31.17
CA LYS A 460 16.04 -1.02 31.72
C LYS A 460 17.39 -1.53 32.23
N ASN A 461 17.37 -2.57 33.06
CA ASN A 461 18.58 -3.13 33.67
C ASN A 461 19.54 -3.74 32.63
N GLU A 462 19.03 -4.33 31.55
CA GLU A 462 19.86 -4.82 30.45
C GLU A 462 20.41 -3.69 29.58
N LEU A 463 19.60 -2.66 29.27
CA LEU A 463 20.03 -1.48 28.51
C LEU A 463 21.14 -0.71 29.24
N ILE A 464 21.06 -0.56 30.56
CA ILE A 464 22.11 0.09 31.38
C ILE A 464 23.48 -0.59 31.17
N LYS A 465 23.54 -1.93 31.05
CA LYS A 465 24.80 -2.67 30.81
C LYS A 465 25.48 -2.32 29.48
N ILE A 466 24.71 -1.81 28.51
CA ILE A 466 25.18 -1.46 27.17
C ILE A 466 25.02 0.03 26.83
N GLN A 467 24.67 0.89 27.81
CA GLN A 467 24.33 2.29 27.58
C GLN A 467 25.42 3.08 26.84
N HIS A 468 26.69 2.82 27.12
CA HIS A 468 27.81 3.51 26.49
C HIS A 468 28.21 2.93 25.11
N LYS A 469 27.53 1.87 24.61
CA LYS A 469 27.79 1.30 23.28
C LYS A 469 27.04 1.99 22.16
N SER A 470 25.94 2.69 22.46
CA SER A 470 25.07 3.27 21.43
C SER A 470 24.28 4.46 21.94
N LYS A 471 24.19 5.50 21.11
CA LYS A 471 23.30 6.63 21.36
C LYS A 471 21.82 6.25 21.41
N PHE A 472 21.41 5.21 20.68
CA PHE A 472 20.02 4.77 20.66
C PHE A 472 19.60 4.11 21.99
N VAL A 473 20.54 3.46 22.68
CA VAL A 473 20.31 2.94 24.04
C VAL A 473 20.12 4.09 25.03
N LEU A 474 20.95 5.13 24.96
CA LEU A 474 20.82 6.32 25.83
C LEU A 474 19.53 7.10 25.56
N VAL A 475 19.10 7.23 24.29
CA VAL A 475 17.81 7.82 23.93
C VAL A 475 16.64 6.98 24.45
N PHE A 476 16.73 5.64 24.42
CA PHE A 476 15.70 4.79 24.99
C PHE A 476 15.63 4.92 26.51
N LEU A 477 16.79 4.85 27.20
CA LEU A 477 16.86 5.07 28.65
C LEU A 477 16.31 6.44 29.04
N SER A 478 16.69 7.52 28.34
CA SER A 478 16.21 8.88 28.60
C SER A 478 14.68 8.99 28.49
N GLN A 479 14.07 8.32 27.50
CA GLN A 479 12.61 8.28 27.37
C GLN A 479 11.91 7.47 28.47
N LEU A 480 12.49 6.32 28.88
CA LEU A 480 11.96 5.54 30.02
C LEU A 480 12.03 6.36 31.31
N TYR A 481 13.14 7.07 31.55
CA TYR A 481 13.29 7.96 32.69
C TYR A 481 12.30 9.15 32.63
N SER A 482 12.13 9.78 31.47
CA SER A 482 11.15 10.86 31.27
C SER A 482 9.72 10.42 31.61
N TYR A 483 9.31 9.24 31.10
CA TYR A 483 7.96 8.70 31.34
C TYR A 483 7.76 8.30 32.80
N ASN A 484 8.81 7.85 33.50
CA ASN A 484 8.77 7.54 34.93
C ASN A 484 8.81 8.80 35.83
N GLY A 485 9.18 9.97 35.30
CA GLY A 485 9.45 11.19 36.07
C GLY A 485 10.84 11.24 36.71
N SER A 486 11.76 10.36 36.30
CA SER A 486 13.16 10.31 36.76
C SER A 486 14.04 11.33 36.01
N TYR A 487 13.76 12.62 36.18
CA TYR A 487 14.37 13.67 35.34
C TYR A 487 15.88 13.83 35.50
N ASP A 488 16.46 13.51 36.65
CA ASP A 488 17.92 13.56 36.85
C ASP A 488 18.63 12.48 35.99
N ASP A 489 18.13 11.24 36.02
CA ASP A 489 18.62 10.13 35.18
C ASP A 489 18.45 10.44 33.68
N GLU A 490 17.36 11.11 33.29
CA GLU A 490 17.13 11.61 31.92
C GLU A 490 18.21 12.63 31.52
N ILE A 491 18.52 13.60 32.39
CA ILE A 491 19.56 14.60 32.14
C ILE A 491 20.95 13.96 32.04
N GLU A 492 21.28 12.96 32.85
CA GLU A 492 22.56 12.24 32.74
C GLU A 492 22.71 11.55 31.37
N CYS A 493 21.63 10.94 30.85
CA CYS A 493 21.64 10.35 29.51
C CYS A 493 21.95 11.38 28.42
N TYR A 494 21.28 12.55 28.45
CA TYR A 494 21.56 13.62 27.48
C TYR A 494 22.92 14.28 27.68
N ARG A 495 23.42 14.42 28.92
CA ARG A 495 24.78 14.92 29.21
C ARG A 495 25.84 14.03 28.58
N TYR A 496 25.65 12.71 28.62
CA TYR A 496 26.54 11.77 27.94
C TYR A 496 26.46 11.97 26.42
N LEU A 497 25.26 12.04 25.85
CA LEU A 497 25.07 12.26 24.41
C LEU A 497 25.69 13.58 23.93
N GLN A 498 25.50 14.67 24.67
CA GLN A 498 26.11 15.97 24.37
C GLN A 498 27.64 15.90 24.28
N LYS A 499 28.28 15.03 25.06
CA LYS A 499 29.74 14.90 25.12
C LYS A 499 30.33 14.00 24.01
N TYR A 500 29.52 13.16 23.37
CA TYR A 500 30.01 12.07 22.50
C TYR A 500 29.27 11.93 21.15
N ASP A 501 28.24 12.73 20.88
CA ASP A 501 27.52 12.79 19.58
C ASP A 501 27.55 14.24 19.06
N ASP A 502 28.77 14.73 18.76
CA ASP A 502 29.11 16.11 18.36
C ASP A 502 28.16 16.69 17.29
N PHE A 503 27.72 15.86 16.33
CA PHE A 503 26.79 16.25 15.28
C PHE A 503 25.43 16.76 15.80
N ASN A 504 24.99 16.29 16.97
CA ASN A 504 23.71 16.64 17.58
C ASN A 504 23.89 17.41 18.90
N GLU A 505 25.06 17.99 19.20
CA GLU A 505 25.34 18.67 20.49
C GLU A 505 24.23 19.67 20.87
N HIS A 506 23.81 20.51 19.94
CA HIS A 506 22.73 21.48 20.13
C HIS A 506 21.40 20.81 20.50
N VAL A 507 21.04 19.70 19.84
CA VAL A 507 19.80 18.94 20.14
C VAL A 507 19.83 18.38 21.56
N TRP A 508 20.99 17.88 22.02
CA TRP A 508 21.13 17.36 23.38
C TRP A 508 21.09 18.47 24.43
N LYS A 509 21.71 19.62 24.14
CA LYS A 509 21.64 20.81 24.99
C LYS A 509 20.20 21.32 25.14
N ASP A 510 19.47 21.47 24.05
CA ASP A 510 18.08 21.93 24.06
C ASP A 510 17.16 20.97 24.84
N ARG A 511 17.39 19.66 24.74
CA ARG A 511 16.69 18.66 25.55
C ARG A 511 17.00 18.80 27.05
N ILE A 512 18.27 18.98 27.44
CA ILE A 512 18.65 19.22 28.83
C ILE A 512 17.94 20.46 29.38
N GLU A 513 17.94 21.57 28.62
CA GLU A 513 17.26 22.81 29.03
C GLU A 513 15.74 22.61 29.15
N CYS A 514 15.11 21.80 28.29
CA CYS A 514 13.70 21.44 28.39
C CYS A 514 13.38 20.65 29.67
N VAL A 515 14.19 19.62 30.01
CA VAL A 515 13.98 18.84 31.24
C VAL A 515 14.23 19.69 32.50
N GLN A 516 15.24 20.55 32.48
CA GLN A 516 15.51 21.50 33.57
C GLN A 516 14.40 22.53 33.78
N LYS A 517 13.62 22.88 32.74
CA LYS A 517 12.41 23.69 32.89
C LYS A 517 11.29 22.92 33.58
N ARG A 518 11.11 21.63 33.28
CA ARG A 518 10.12 20.76 33.96
C ARG A 518 10.42 20.58 35.45
N LEU A 519 11.69 20.51 35.83
CA LEU A 519 12.13 20.43 37.23
C LEU A 519 11.93 21.73 38.05
N LYS A 520 11.54 22.84 37.42
CA LYS A 520 11.31 24.15 38.06
C LYS A 520 9.83 24.51 38.18
N ILE A 521 8.94 23.61 37.76
CA ILE A 521 7.47 23.72 37.79
C ILE A 521 6.97 22.71 38.83
#